data_AF-A0A5C6Z8H9-F1
#
_entry.id   AF-A0A5C6Z8H9-F1
#
_cell.length_a   1.000
_cell.length_b   1.000
_cell.length_c   1.000
_cell.angle_alpha   90.00
_cell.angle_beta   90.00
_cell.angle_gamma   90.00
#
_symmetry.space_group_name_H-M   'P 1'
#
loop_
_entity.id
_entity.type
_entity.pdbx_description
1 polymer ?
#
loop_
_entity_poly.entity_id
_entity_poly.type
_entity_poly.pdbx_seq_one_letter_code
_entity_poly.pdbx_strand_id
1 'polypeptide(L)'
;LAWGERQRQDVKVHRPEVCYPAQGFALRRVEAGPPIATEGRARPVPTTELLAEARGGGFEAVRYWIRIGDNYGGDGLGARWYILNEGLAGRIPDGILVRASQRLAQASAAPGSQRLMARFLAELVAAVPAPSRGMLVR
;
A
#
# COMPACT_ATOMS: atom_id res chain seq x y z
N LEU A 1 -3.82 -7.56 -5.08
CA LEU A 1 -4.87 -6.88 -4.28
C LEU A 1 -5.29 -7.83 -3.17
N ALA A 2 -5.47 -7.35 -1.94
CA ALA A 2 -6.06 -8.13 -0.85
C ALA A 2 -7.25 -7.34 -0.29
N TRP A 3 -8.44 -7.94 -0.30
CA TRP A 3 -9.72 -7.30 0.07
C TRP A 3 -10.61 -8.27 0.87
N GLY A 4 -11.43 -7.75 1.81
CA GLY A 4 -12.40 -8.53 2.57
C GLY A 4 -13.61 -7.70 3.01
N GLU A 5 -14.82 -8.21 2.73
CA GLU A 5 -16.10 -7.48 2.87
C GLU A 5 -16.62 -7.34 4.31
N ARG A 6 -16.32 -8.30 5.20
CA ARG A 6 -16.70 -8.30 6.63
C ARG A 6 -15.62 -8.98 7.46
N GLN A 7 -14.63 -8.24 7.94
CA GLN A 7 -13.58 -8.78 8.81
C GLN A 7 -13.98 -8.67 10.28
N ARG A 8 -14.51 -9.76 10.84
CA ARG A 8 -14.69 -9.95 12.28
C ARG A 8 -13.33 -10.43 12.83
N GLN A 9 -12.77 -9.69 13.79
CA GLN A 9 -11.43 -9.87 14.36
C GLN A 9 -10.29 -9.38 13.44
N ASP A 10 -9.71 -8.26 13.87
CA ASP A 10 -8.37 -7.80 13.54
C ASP A 10 -8.16 -7.43 12.06
N VAL A 11 -8.25 -6.14 11.72
CA VAL A 11 -7.72 -5.61 10.44
C VAL A 11 -6.18 -5.71 10.49
N LYS A 12 -5.63 -6.91 10.27
CA LYS A 12 -4.19 -7.15 10.12
C LYS A 12 -3.84 -7.06 8.66
N VAL A 13 -3.87 -5.84 8.10
CA VAL A 13 -3.24 -5.62 6.79
C VAL A 13 -1.77 -5.98 6.93
N HIS A 14 -1.34 -7.01 6.20
CA HIS A 14 0.02 -7.51 6.18
C HIS A 14 0.95 -6.48 5.55
N ARG A 15 1.51 -5.60 6.39
CA ARG A 15 2.42 -4.52 5.97
C ARG A 15 3.70 -5.11 5.39
N PRO A 16 4.14 -4.66 4.21
CA PRO A 16 5.41 -5.11 3.61
C PRO A 16 6.61 -4.98 4.56
N GLU A 17 6.67 -3.95 5.40
CA GLU A 17 7.75 -3.73 6.37
C GLU A 17 7.86 -4.83 7.42
N VAL A 18 6.76 -5.53 7.70
CA VAL A 18 6.72 -6.62 8.67
C VAL A 18 6.92 -7.95 7.95
N CYS A 19 6.25 -8.15 6.82
CA CYS A 19 6.25 -9.43 6.11
C CYS A 19 7.55 -9.71 5.36
N TYR A 20 8.25 -8.70 4.82
CA TYR A 20 9.51 -8.93 4.11
C TYR A 20 10.63 -9.43 5.06
N PRO A 21 10.89 -8.78 6.22
CA PRO A 21 11.82 -9.31 7.22
C PRO A 21 11.46 -10.71 7.72
N ALA A 22 10.17 -10.96 7.97
CA ALA A 22 9.69 -12.28 8.39
C ALA A 22 9.96 -13.38 7.36
N GLN A 23 9.97 -13.04 6.06
CA GLN A 23 10.34 -13.93 4.96
C GLN A 23 11.85 -13.98 4.69
N GLY A 24 12.64 -13.28 5.51
CA GLY A 24 14.08 -13.29 5.46
C GLY A 24 14.73 -12.25 4.55
N PHE A 25 13.99 -11.25 4.05
CA PHE A 25 14.55 -10.11 3.34
C PHE A 25 15.15 -9.06 4.30
N ALA A 26 16.19 -8.36 3.88
CA ALA A 26 16.67 -7.16 4.55
C ALA A 26 16.03 -5.91 3.91
N LEU A 27 15.39 -5.06 4.71
CA LEU A 27 14.90 -3.77 4.21
C LEU A 27 16.08 -2.80 4.07
N ARG A 28 16.33 -2.34 2.84
CA ARG A 28 17.39 -1.38 2.54
C ARG A 28 16.89 0.05 2.57
N ARG A 29 15.63 0.27 2.18
CA ARG A 29 14.99 1.58 2.16
C ARG A 29 13.49 1.44 2.35
N VAL A 30 12.90 2.32 3.15
CA VAL A 30 11.45 2.48 3.29
C VAL A 30 11.20 3.98 3.43
N GLU A 31 10.43 4.55 2.53
CA GLU A 31 10.18 5.99 2.51
C GLU A 31 8.83 6.35 1.90
N ALA A 32 8.39 7.58 2.14
CA ALA A 32 7.25 8.15 1.44
C ALA A 32 7.61 8.33 -0.05
N GLY A 33 6.83 7.69 -0.91
CA GLY A 33 6.90 7.87 -2.35
C GLY A 33 6.06 9.06 -2.82
N PRO A 34 6.33 9.60 -4.02
CA PRO A 34 5.45 10.59 -4.64
C PRO A 34 3.99 10.13 -4.64
N PRO A 35 3.04 10.97 -4.27
CA PRO A 35 1.64 10.56 -4.26
C PRO A 35 1.12 10.40 -5.70
N ILE A 36 0.18 9.48 -5.91
CA ILE A 36 -0.41 9.19 -7.21
C ILE A 36 -1.74 9.93 -7.34
N ALA A 37 -1.87 10.79 -8.35
CA ALA A 37 -3.15 11.39 -8.69
C ALA A 37 -4.06 10.33 -9.33
N THR A 38 -5.31 10.26 -8.89
CA THR A 38 -6.29 9.28 -9.38
C THR A 38 -7.62 9.96 -9.64
N GLU A 39 -8.26 9.64 -10.76
CA GLU A 39 -9.59 10.15 -11.06
C GLU A 39 -10.60 9.76 -9.98
N GLY A 40 -11.46 10.70 -9.60
CA GLY A 40 -12.46 10.50 -8.55
C GLY A 40 -12.02 10.88 -7.13
N ARG A 41 -10.77 11.35 -6.93
CA ARG A 41 -10.32 11.91 -5.65
C ARG A 41 -9.90 13.37 -5.75
N ALA A 42 -10.21 14.13 -4.70
CA ALA A 42 -9.72 15.50 -4.54
C ALA A 42 -8.25 15.57 -4.10
N ARG A 43 -7.74 14.53 -3.43
CA ARG A 43 -6.35 14.46 -2.94
C ARG A 43 -5.63 13.25 -3.55
N PRO A 44 -4.38 13.44 -4.03
CA PRO A 44 -3.53 12.34 -4.46
C PRO A 44 -3.37 11.25 -3.39
N VAL A 45 -3.27 9.99 -3.82
CA VAL A 45 -3.06 8.83 -2.96
C VAL A 45 -1.61 8.81 -2.48
N PRO A 46 -1.33 8.90 -1.16
CA PRO A 46 0.03 8.76 -0.65
C PRO A 46 0.53 7.34 -0.88
N THR A 47 1.80 7.19 -1.22
CA THR A 47 2.42 5.88 -1.45
C THR A 47 3.66 5.69 -0.60
N THR A 48 4.01 4.46 -0.33
CA THR A 48 5.28 4.07 0.29
C THR A 48 6.12 3.33 -0.73
N GLU A 49 7.39 3.70 -0.83
CA GLU A 49 8.41 3.02 -1.62
C GLU A 49 9.31 2.22 -0.68
N LEU A 50 9.50 0.95 -1.00
CA LEU A 50 10.31 0.02 -0.23
C LEU A 50 11.29 -0.69 -1.16
N LEU A 51 12.54 -0.84 -0.71
CA LEU A 51 13.54 -1.67 -1.35
C LEU A 51 13.99 -2.75 -0.36
N ALA A 52 13.78 -4.00 -0.74
CA ALA A 52 14.19 -5.17 0.03
C ALA A 52 15.30 -5.93 -0.70
N GLU A 53 16.16 -6.61 0.04
CA GLU A 53 17.22 -7.48 -0.46
C GLU A 53 17.01 -8.91 0.03
N ALA A 54 17.09 -9.88 -0.88
CA ALA A 54 16.93 -11.30 -0.56
C ALA A 54 18.24 -11.91 -0.02
N ARG A 55 18.11 -12.94 0.83
CA ARG A 55 19.24 -13.78 1.24
C ARG A 55 19.78 -14.54 0.02
N GLY A 56 21.02 -14.25 -0.37
CA GLY A 56 21.64 -14.82 -1.57
C GLY A 56 21.79 -13.83 -2.75
N GLY A 57 21.39 -12.58 -2.55
CA GLY A 57 21.50 -11.53 -3.57
C GLY A 57 20.19 -11.31 -4.33
N GLY A 58 20.13 -10.19 -5.05
CA GLY A 58 18.92 -9.71 -5.70
C GLY A 58 18.07 -8.83 -4.79
N PHE A 59 17.32 -7.93 -5.43
CA PHE A 59 16.53 -6.92 -4.77
C PHE A 59 15.07 -7.00 -5.21
N GLU A 60 14.16 -6.52 -4.38
CA GLU A 60 12.77 -6.32 -4.74
C GLU A 60 12.37 -4.90 -4.39
N ALA A 61 12.02 -4.12 -5.42
CA ALA A 61 11.39 -2.83 -5.23
C ALA A 61 9.88 -3.04 -5.09
N VAL A 62 9.28 -2.34 -4.15
CA VAL A 62 7.86 -2.42 -3.81
C VAL A 62 7.32 -1.00 -3.74
N ARG A 63 6.13 -0.79 -4.29
CA ARG A 63 5.35 0.44 -4.11
C ARG A 63 3.93 0.09 -3.71
N TYR A 64 3.42 0.74 -2.68
CA TYR A 64 2.10 0.39 -2.16
C TYR A 64 1.42 1.54 -1.43
N TRP A 65 0.12 1.38 -1.18
CA TRP A 65 -0.62 2.16 -0.19
C TRP A 65 -1.59 1.24 0.56
N ILE A 66 -1.96 1.66 1.77
CA ILE A 66 -2.97 1.01 2.59
C ILE A 66 -4.08 2.01 2.85
N ARG A 67 -5.32 1.62 2.54
CA ARG A 67 -6.53 2.40 2.88
C ARG A 67 -7.34 1.63 3.91
N ILE A 68 -7.86 2.32 4.92
CA ILE A 68 -8.84 1.83 5.90
C ILE A 68 -9.96 2.87 5.97
N GLY A 69 -11.16 2.57 5.48
CA GLY A 69 -12.21 3.57 5.27
C GLY A 69 -11.71 4.68 4.33
N ASP A 70 -11.75 5.94 4.77
CA ASP A 70 -11.22 7.09 4.00
C ASP A 70 -9.77 7.45 4.37
N ASN A 71 -9.16 6.70 5.30
CA ASN A 71 -7.84 6.98 5.83
C ASN A 71 -6.75 6.18 5.10
N TYR A 72 -5.64 6.84 4.75
CA TYR A 72 -4.48 6.26 4.10
C TYR A 72 -3.37 6.17 5.13
N GLY A 73 -3.35 5.05 5.85
CA GLY A 73 -2.61 4.90 7.10
C GLY A 73 -1.09 4.90 6.92
N GLY A 74 -0.46 6.08 6.97
CA GLY A 74 0.97 6.23 7.19
C GLY A 74 1.37 6.00 8.65
N ASP A 75 0.50 6.39 9.60
CA ASP A 75 0.89 6.54 11.00
C ASP A 75 0.08 5.57 11.86
N GLY A 76 0.76 4.56 12.44
CA GLY A 76 0.12 3.50 13.23
C GLY A 76 -0.73 4.00 14.40
N LEU A 77 -0.50 5.22 14.90
CA LEU A 77 -1.31 5.84 15.95
C LEU A 77 -2.60 6.47 15.40
N GLY A 78 -2.53 7.21 14.29
CA GLY A 78 -3.71 7.82 13.66
C GLY A 78 -4.69 6.76 13.15
N ALA A 79 -4.18 5.66 12.60
CA ALA A 79 -5.00 4.51 12.21
C ALA A 79 -5.71 3.85 13.41
N ARG A 80 -5.01 3.72 14.56
CA ARG A 80 -5.59 3.15 15.79
C ARG A 80 -6.68 4.03 16.39
N TRP A 81 -6.46 5.35 16.45
CA TRP A 81 -7.47 6.30 16.93
C TRP A 81 -8.69 6.34 16.01
N TYR A 82 -8.50 6.30 14.69
CA TYR A 82 -9.59 6.23 13.72
C TYR A 82 -10.41 4.94 13.89
N ILE A 83 -9.74 3.78 13.97
CA ILE A 83 -10.41 2.49 14.19
C ILE A 83 -11.18 2.49 15.53
N LEU A 84 -10.59 3.05 16.60
CA LEU A 84 -11.26 3.15 17.89
C LEU A 84 -12.51 4.03 17.82
N ASN A 85 -12.43 5.21 17.21
CA ASN A 85 -13.54 6.14 17.09
C ASN A 85 -14.67 5.58 16.19
N GLU A 86 -14.31 4.95 15.07
CA GLU A 86 -15.27 4.28 14.18
C GLU A 86 -15.92 3.07 14.87
N GLY A 87 -15.14 2.29 15.64
CA GLY A 87 -15.65 1.17 16.44
C GLY A 87 -16.60 1.61 17.55
N LEU A 88 -16.32 2.72 18.24
CA LEU A 88 -17.23 3.35 19.21
C LEU A 88 -18.52 3.86 18.55
N ALA A 89 -18.44 4.24 17.27
CA ALA A 89 -19.61 4.63 16.47
C ALA A 89 -20.32 3.46 15.78
N GLY A 90 -19.92 2.21 16.07
CA GLY A 90 -20.55 0.99 15.54
C GLY A 90 -20.19 0.66 14.08
N ARG A 91 -19.18 1.31 13.50
CA ARG A 91 -18.74 1.11 12.11
C ARG A 91 -17.51 0.21 12.04
N ILE A 92 -17.51 -0.77 11.13
CA ILE A 92 -16.34 -1.58 10.79
C ILE A 92 -15.83 -1.08 9.44
N PRO A 93 -14.77 -0.26 9.42
CA PRO A 93 -14.25 0.27 8.16
C PRO A 93 -13.61 -0.84 7.33
N ASP A 94 -13.82 -0.81 6.02
CA ASP A 94 -13.17 -1.72 5.08
C ASP A 94 -11.69 -1.36 4.90
N GLY A 95 -10.84 -2.32 4.56
CA GLY A 95 -9.40 -2.12 4.39
C GLY A 95 -8.87 -2.74 3.12
N ILE A 96 -7.93 -2.07 2.45
CA ILE A 96 -7.24 -2.60 1.28
C ILE A 96 -5.74 -2.28 1.31
N LEU A 97 -4.94 -3.24 0.86
CA LEU A 97 -3.55 -3.04 0.45
C LEU A 97 -3.48 -3.15 -1.08
N VAL A 98 -3.06 -2.05 -1.71
CA VAL A 98 -2.73 -2.04 -3.14
C VAL A 98 -1.21 -1.96 -3.25
N ARG A 99 -0.63 -2.93 -3.95
CA ARG A 99 0.83 -3.12 -4.04
C ARG A 99 1.22 -3.55 -5.44
N ALA A 100 2.30 -2.97 -5.95
CA ALA A 100 3.10 -3.48 -7.05
C ALA A 100 4.50 -3.81 -6.52
N SER A 101 5.14 -4.85 -7.07
CA SER A 101 6.55 -5.11 -6.82
C SER A 101 7.27 -5.61 -8.06
N GLN A 102 8.59 -5.41 -8.09
CA GLN A 102 9.46 -5.82 -9.18
C GLN A 102 10.78 -6.35 -8.62
N ARG A 103 11.20 -7.53 -9.09
CA ARG A 103 12.52 -8.09 -8.80
C ARG A 103 13.58 -7.41 -9.65
N LEU A 104 14.72 -7.12 -9.05
CA LEU A 104 15.84 -6.38 -9.63
C LEU A 104 17.14 -7.15 -9.40
N ALA A 105 18.01 -7.14 -10.39
CA ALA A 105 19.37 -7.68 -10.25
C ALA A 105 20.27 -6.77 -9.40
N GLN A 106 20.05 -5.45 -9.45
CA GLN A 106 20.87 -4.44 -8.78
C GLN A 106 20.01 -3.37 -8.10
N ALA A 107 20.47 -2.88 -6.94
CA ALA A 107 19.77 -1.83 -6.18
C ALA A 107 19.63 -0.52 -6.97
N SER A 108 20.61 -0.20 -7.83
CA SER A 108 20.61 1.03 -8.65
C SER A 108 19.46 1.09 -9.66
N ALA A 109 18.81 -0.04 -9.98
CA ALA A 109 17.63 -0.07 -10.83
C ALA A 109 16.34 0.36 -10.12
N ALA A 110 16.36 0.49 -8.78
CA ALA A 110 15.17 0.78 -7.98
C ALA A 110 14.45 2.08 -8.40
N PRO A 111 15.11 3.23 -8.65
CA PRO A 111 14.39 4.44 -9.03
C PRO A 111 13.62 4.30 -10.35
N GLY A 112 14.16 3.55 -11.32
CA GLY A 112 13.47 3.26 -12.59
C GLY A 112 12.24 2.38 -12.37
N SER A 113 12.40 1.33 -11.57
CA SER A 113 11.30 0.45 -11.17
C SER A 113 10.18 1.19 -10.43
N GLN A 114 10.53 2.09 -9.50
CA GLN A 114 9.56 2.88 -8.75
C GLN A 114 8.71 3.79 -9.64
N ARG A 115 9.32 4.40 -10.67
CA ARG A 115 8.59 5.18 -11.68
C ARG A 115 7.66 4.33 -12.53
N LEU A 116 8.11 3.14 -12.94
CA LEU A 116 7.29 2.20 -13.71
C LEU A 116 6.07 1.76 -12.88
N MET A 117 6.29 1.36 -11.62
CA MET A 117 5.21 0.96 -10.72
C MET A 117 4.24 2.12 -10.43
N ALA A 118 4.72 3.36 -10.33
CA ALA A 118 3.85 4.54 -10.19
C ALA A 118 2.86 4.65 -11.36
N ARG A 119 3.37 4.55 -12.59
CA ARG A 119 2.56 4.62 -13.81
C ARG A 119 1.57 3.46 -13.87
N PHE A 120 2.06 2.24 -13.67
CA PHE A 120 1.22 1.04 -13.63
C PHE A 120 0.08 1.15 -12.61
N LEU A 121 0.38 1.62 -11.39
CA LEU A 121 -0.64 1.76 -10.35
C LEU A 121 -1.67 2.85 -10.68
N ALA A 122 -1.25 3.95 -11.30
CA ALA A 122 -2.15 5.00 -11.78
C ALA A 122 -3.09 4.45 -12.87
N GLU A 123 -2.52 3.76 -13.86
CA GLU A 123 -3.27 3.13 -14.97
C GLU A 123 -4.22 2.04 -14.47
N LEU A 124 -3.78 1.22 -13.50
CA LEU A 124 -4.61 0.21 -12.86
C LEU A 124 -5.85 0.84 -12.22
N VAL A 125 -5.68 1.93 -11.47
CA VAL A 125 -6.79 2.63 -10.82
C VAL A 125 -7.72 3.27 -11.86
N ALA A 126 -7.18 3.86 -12.93
CA ALA A 126 -7.98 4.44 -14.00
C ALA A 126 -8.81 3.39 -14.74
N ALA A 127 -8.23 2.21 -14.99
CA ALA A 127 -8.87 1.10 -15.70
C ALA A 127 -9.99 0.42 -14.88
N VAL A 128 -10.02 0.59 -13.55
CA VAL A 128 -11.12 0.07 -12.72
C VAL A 128 -12.39 0.90 -12.97
N PRO A 129 -13.55 0.26 -13.23
CA PRO A 129 -14.82 0.96 -13.42
C PRO A 129 -15.16 1.89 -12.24
N ALA A 130 -15.78 3.03 -12.54
CA ALA A 130 -16.10 4.04 -11.53
C ALA A 130 -16.84 3.50 -10.28
N PRO A 131 -17.81 2.57 -10.39
CA PRO A 131 -18.51 2.02 -9.23
C PRO A 131 -17.60 1.25 -8.25
N SER A 132 -16.52 0.64 -8.73
CA SER A 132 -15.60 -0.18 -7.92
C SER A 132 -14.28 0.52 -7.61
N ARG A 133 -13.98 1.66 -8.24
CA ARG A 133 -12.74 2.42 -8.04
C ARG A 133 -12.56 2.89 -6.59
N GLY A 134 -13.66 3.22 -5.91
CA GLY A 134 -13.66 3.55 -4.49
C GLY A 134 -13.10 2.44 -3.60
N MET A 135 -13.13 1.17 -4.04
CA MET A 135 -12.50 0.09 -3.26
C MET A 135 -10.99 0.27 -3.18
N LEU A 136 -10.35 0.77 -4.24
CA LEU A 136 -8.90 1.00 -4.30
C LEU A 136 -8.50 2.36 -3.72
N VAL A 137 -9.30 3.37 -4.05
CA VAL A 137 -8.92 4.79 -3.86
C VAL A 137 -10.09 5.67 -3.39
N ARG A 138 -10.95 5.17 -2.49
CA ARG A 138 -12.08 5.93 -1.90
C ARG A 138 -11.65 7.30 -1.43
#